data_AF-A0A7C6KJF9-F1
#
_entry.id   AF-A0A7C6KJF9-F1
#
_cell.length_a   1.000
_cell.length_b   1.000
_cell.length_c   1.000
_cell.angle_alpha   90.00
_cell.angle_beta   90.00
_cell.angle_gamma   90.00
#
_symmetry.space_group_name_H-M   'P 1'
#
loop_
_entity.id
_entity.type
_entity.pdbx_description
1 polymer ?
#
loop_
_entity_poly.entity_id
_entity_poly.type
_entity_poly.pdbx_seq_one_letter_code
_entity_poly.pdbx_strand_id
1 'polypeptide(L)'
;MADTRTDCRREEAEGQAQARDSETGMAKQHPQVHTQPARLLPGERQGRHIKVVLLGAGSRFSQAFVTDILNIPDVPGGEIALVDIDAERLELTHKLVIKLIEVMGKQGSWTASATSQRRQALKGADYLINCIEVSGTKAVRFDYEIPLKMAAGIGRTPTHSAGKQPGSGGPRVDA
;
A
#
# COMPACT_ATOMS: atom_id res chain seq x y z
N MET A 1 -52.93 -25.24 7.63
CA MET A 1 -53.08 -24.15 8.62
C MET A 1 -51.84 -23.28 8.47
N ALA A 2 -51.98 -22.15 7.76
CA ALA A 2 -50.87 -21.29 7.36
C ALA A 2 -50.50 -20.31 8.49
N ASP A 3 -49.20 -20.06 8.65
CA ASP A 3 -48.58 -19.23 9.68
C ASP A 3 -48.74 -17.73 9.37
N THR A 4 -49.51 -17.03 10.18
CA THR A 4 -49.92 -15.61 10.04
C THR A 4 -48.85 -14.59 10.44
N ARG A 5 -47.58 -15.00 10.62
CA ARG A 5 -46.47 -14.08 10.95
C ARG A 5 -45.74 -13.48 9.75
N THR A 6 -46.04 -13.92 8.53
CA THR A 6 -45.33 -13.45 7.32
C THR A 6 -45.91 -12.16 6.72
N ASP A 7 -47.13 -11.77 7.09
CA ASP A 7 -47.80 -10.59 6.50
C ASP A 7 -47.39 -9.25 7.13
N CYS A 8 -47.11 -9.22 8.44
CA CYS A 8 -46.81 -7.96 9.15
C CYS A 8 -45.49 -7.28 8.74
N ARG A 9 -44.56 -7.98 8.07
CA ARG A 9 -43.27 -7.38 7.67
C ARG A 9 -43.26 -6.79 6.27
N ARG A 10 -44.33 -7.00 5.48
CA ARG A 10 -44.40 -6.49 4.10
C ARG A 10 -44.95 -5.06 4.04
N GLU A 11 -45.90 -4.71 4.91
CA GLU A 11 -46.53 -3.38 4.89
C GLU A 11 -45.61 -2.26 5.43
N GLU A 12 -44.70 -2.55 6.36
CA GLU A 12 -43.76 -1.53 6.90
C GLU A 12 -42.66 -1.13 5.90
N ALA A 13 -42.36 -1.98 4.91
CA ALA A 13 -41.33 -1.72 3.90
C ALA A 13 -41.82 -0.77 2.78
N GLU A 14 -43.12 -0.77 2.49
CA GLU A 14 -43.70 0.03 1.41
C GLU A 14 -43.95 1.49 1.86
N GLY A 15 -44.24 1.72 3.14
CA GLY A 15 -44.49 3.07 3.70
C GLY A 15 -43.25 3.97 3.85
N GLN A 16 -42.03 3.40 3.81
CA GLN A 16 -40.79 4.19 3.90
C GLN A 16 -40.22 4.59 2.53
N ALA A 17 -40.76 4.03 1.44
CA ALA A 17 -40.27 4.30 0.08
C ALA A 17 -40.78 5.63 -0.50
N GLN A 18 -41.80 6.27 0.10
CA GLN A 18 -42.51 7.40 -0.51
C GLN A 18 -42.22 8.79 0.10
N ALA A 19 -41.29 8.92 1.05
CA ALA A 19 -41.14 10.16 1.82
C ALA A 19 -39.82 10.93 1.63
N ARG A 20 -39.02 10.68 0.59
CA ARG A 20 -37.79 11.47 0.33
C ARG A 20 -37.53 11.84 -1.13
N ASP A 21 -38.57 11.84 -1.95
CA ASP A 21 -38.59 12.56 -3.22
C ASP A 21 -38.89 14.04 -2.93
N SER A 22 -37.86 14.85 -2.64
CA SER A 22 -37.90 16.32 -2.86
C SER A 22 -36.64 17.04 -2.34
N GLU A 23 -35.47 16.77 -2.91
CA GLU A 23 -34.39 17.78 -2.94
C GLU A 23 -33.68 17.76 -4.29
N THR A 24 -34.23 18.54 -5.23
CA THR A 24 -33.58 18.89 -6.49
C THR A 24 -32.45 19.89 -6.19
N GLY A 25 -31.22 19.40 -6.09
CA GLY A 25 -30.02 20.23 -5.91
C GLY A 25 -28.85 19.69 -6.72
N MET A 26 -28.63 20.28 -7.90
CA MET A 26 -27.48 20.11 -8.83
C MET A 26 -26.57 18.90 -8.58
N ALA A 27 -26.87 17.76 -9.22
CA ALA A 27 -25.97 16.62 -9.28
C ALA A 27 -24.71 16.98 -10.07
N LYS A 28 -23.61 17.27 -9.37
CA LYS A 28 -22.27 17.26 -9.96
C LYS A 28 -22.00 15.85 -10.45
N GLN A 29 -21.97 15.66 -11.77
CA GLN A 29 -21.59 14.40 -12.41
C GLN A 29 -20.11 14.13 -12.14
N HIS A 30 -19.79 13.50 -11.00
CA HIS A 30 -18.49 12.89 -10.80
C HIS A 30 -18.44 11.61 -11.64
N PRO A 31 -17.39 11.39 -12.46
CA PRO A 31 -17.23 10.14 -13.17
C PRO A 31 -17.14 8.98 -12.18
N GLN A 32 -18.20 8.17 -12.08
CA GLN A 32 -18.27 6.95 -11.26
C GLN A 32 -17.37 5.81 -11.79
N VAL A 33 -16.37 6.12 -12.61
CA VAL A 33 -15.51 5.14 -13.27
C VAL A 33 -14.74 4.30 -12.23
N HIS A 34 -14.45 4.87 -11.06
CA HIS A 34 -13.73 4.19 -9.96
C HIS A 34 -14.63 3.33 -9.06
N THR A 35 -15.95 3.41 -9.18
CA THR A 35 -16.91 2.57 -8.44
C THR A 35 -17.46 1.41 -9.27
N GLN A 36 -17.02 1.29 -10.53
CA GLN A 36 -17.41 0.17 -11.37
C GLN A 36 -16.70 -1.11 -10.89
N PRO A 37 -17.40 -2.26 -10.86
CA PRO A 37 -16.75 -3.52 -10.59
C PRO A 37 -15.64 -3.74 -11.63
N ALA A 38 -14.45 -4.10 -11.17
CA ALA A 38 -13.33 -4.37 -12.04
C ALA A 38 -13.70 -5.52 -13.00
N ARG A 39 -13.93 -5.20 -14.28
CA ARG A 39 -14.10 -6.21 -15.31
C ARG A 39 -12.73 -6.81 -15.58
N LEU A 40 -12.53 -8.05 -15.12
CA LEU A 40 -11.32 -8.82 -15.40
C LEU A 40 -11.06 -8.83 -16.92
N LEU A 41 -9.81 -8.62 -17.31
CA LEU A 41 -9.42 -8.70 -18.72
C LEU A 41 -9.75 -10.09 -19.26
N PRO A 42 -10.23 -10.18 -20.52
CA PRO A 42 -10.39 -11.48 -21.16
C PRO A 42 -9.02 -12.15 -21.28
N GLY A 43 -8.90 -13.37 -20.76
CA GLY A 43 -7.67 -14.15 -20.74
C GLY A 43 -7.94 -15.57 -20.27
N GLU A 44 -7.12 -16.51 -20.74
CA GLU A 44 -7.18 -17.92 -20.33
C GLU A 44 -6.93 -18.01 -18.82
N ARG A 45 -7.96 -18.40 -18.06
CA ARG A 45 -7.90 -18.42 -16.59
C ARG A 45 -7.28 -19.70 -16.01
N GLN A 46 -6.92 -20.68 -16.84
CA GLN A 46 -6.84 -22.06 -16.37
C GLN A 46 -5.45 -22.69 -16.51
N GLY A 47 -5.06 -23.38 -15.44
CA GLY A 47 -4.37 -24.67 -15.56
C GLY A 47 -2.84 -24.67 -15.49
N ARG A 48 -2.18 -23.50 -15.40
CA ARG A 48 -0.71 -23.47 -15.31
C ARG A 48 -0.23 -23.11 -13.90
N HIS A 49 0.88 -23.74 -13.51
CA HIS A 49 1.65 -23.29 -12.35
C HIS A 49 2.21 -21.89 -12.64
N ILE A 50 2.14 -21.01 -11.65
CA ILE A 50 2.65 -19.64 -11.79
C ILE A 50 3.87 -19.40 -10.91
N LYS A 51 4.81 -18.60 -11.40
CA LYS A 51 5.94 -18.11 -10.61
C LYS A 51 5.78 -16.63 -10.32
N VAL A 52 5.62 -16.31 -9.04
CA VAL A 52 5.50 -14.93 -8.55
C VAL A 52 6.77 -14.54 -7.83
N VAL A 53 7.45 -13.51 -8.32
CA VAL A 53 8.65 -12.95 -7.68
C VAL A 53 8.27 -11.74 -6.85
N LEU A 54 8.64 -11.75 -5.57
CA LEU A 54 8.44 -10.64 -4.65
C LEU A 54 9.79 -9.95 -4.37
N LEU A 55 10.02 -8.78 -4.95
CA LEU A 55 11.20 -7.96 -4.66
C LEU A 55 10.95 -7.06 -3.45
N GLY A 56 11.90 -7.04 -2.52
CA GLY A 56 11.70 -6.38 -1.23
C GLY A 56 10.92 -7.27 -0.25
N ALA A 57 11.13 -8.59 -0.31
CA ALA A 57 10.41 -9.57 0.48
C ALA A 57 10.66 -9.46 2.00
N GLY A 58 11.71 -8.77 2.44
CA GLY A 58 11.93 -8.45 3.85
C GLY A 58 10.92 -7.44 4.42
N SER A 59 10.02 -6.91 3.60
CA SER A 59 8.96 -5.99 4.01
C SER A 59 7.84 -6.68 4.80
N ARG A 60 7.13 -5.90 5.63
CA ARG A 60 5.91 -6.35 6.33
C ARG A 60 4.75 -6.62 5.38
N PHE A 61 4.81 -6.11 4.15
CA PHE A 61 3.77 -6.35 3.13
C PHE A 61 3.79 -7.78 2.58
N SER A 62 4.91 -8.51 2.71
CA SER A 62 5.07 -9.82 2.11
C SER A 62 4.02 -10.83 2.57
N GLN A 63 3.66 -10.79 3.86
CA GLN A 63 2.63 -11.66 4.41
C GLN A 63 1.29 -11.46 3.71
N ALA A 64 0.82 -10.22 3.59
CA ALA A 64 -0.46 -9.91 2.97
C ALA A 64 -0.49 -10.37 1.51
N PHE A 65 0.56 -10.06 0.73
CA PHE A 65 0.63 -10.49 -0.66
C PHE A 65 0.63 -12.01 -0.81
N VAL A 66 1.42 -12.72 0.00
CA VAL A 66 1.45 -14.19 -0.04
C VAL A 66 0.08 -14.76 0.31
N THR A 67 -0.56 -14.27 1.37
CA THR A 67 -1.90 -14.72 1.77
C THR A 67 -2.93 -14.47 0.66
N ASP A 68 -2.89 -13.32 0.01
CA ASP A 68 -3.80 -13.00 -1.09
C ASP A 68 -3.57 -13.94 -2.28
N ILE A 69 -2.30 -14.16 -2.67
CA ILE A 69 -1.92 -15.07 -3.77
C ILE A 69 -2.42 -16.49 -3.50
N LEU A 70 -2.23 -17.00 -2.28
CA LEU A 70 -2.63 -18.37 -1.90
C LEU A 70 -4.17 -18.55 -1.87
N ASN A 71 -4.93 -17.45 -1.80
CA ASN A 71 -6.40 -17.42 -1.82
C ASN A 71 -6.99 -17.16 -3.22
N ILE A 72 -6.18 -16.96 -4.25
CA ILE A 72 -6.70 -16.80 -5.61
C ILE A 72 -7.38 -18.11 -6.05
N PRO A 73 -8.68 -18.08 -6.38
CA PRO A 73 -9.37 -19.27 -6.87
C PRO A 73 -8.83 -19.71 -8.22
N ASP A 74 -8.98 -20.99 -8.54
CA ASP A 74 -8.64 -21.59 -9.84
C ASP A 74 -7.15 -21.54 -10.25
N VAL A 75 -6.23 -21.18 -9.34
CA VAL A 75 -4.78 -21.31 -9.56
C VAL A 75 -4.30 -22.68 -9.09
N PRO A 76 -3.77 -23.55 -9.98
CA PRO A 76 -3.37 -24.91 -9.62
C PRO A 76 -2.24 -24.98 -8.58
N GLY A 77 -1.36 -23.98 -8.58
CA GLY A 77 -0.16 -23.97 -7.75
C GLY A 77 0.92 -23.05 -8.31
N GLY A 78 2.09 -23.06 -7.68
CA GLY A 78 3.17 -22.18 -8.10
C GLY A 78 4.38 -22.12 -7.18
N GLU A 79 5.26 -21.18 -7.52
CA GLU A 79 6.43 -20.80 -6.75
C GLU A 79 6.31 -19.33 -6.32
N ILE A 80 6.50 -19.08 -5.02
CA ILE A 80 6.71 -17.74 -4.47
C ILE A 80 8.20 -17.53 -4.28
N ALA A 81 8.83 -16.75 -5.16
CA ALA A 81 10.25 -16.45 -5.12
C ALA A 81 10.49 -15.12 -4.38
N LEU A 82 11.02 -15.22 -3.17
CA LEU A 82 11.31 -14.11 -2.28
C LEU A 82 12.69 -13.53 -2.55
N VAL A 83 12.77 -12.21 -2.72
CA VAL A 83 14.03 -11.53 -2.97
C VAL A 83 14.19 -10.34 -2.05
N ASP A 84 15.28 -10.33 -1.29
CA ASP A 84 15.71 -9.17 -0.53
C ASP A 84 17.24 -9.14 -0.41
N ILE A 85 17.80 -7.93 -0.27
CA ILE A 85 19.24 -7.75 -0.03
C ILE A 85 19.59 -7.94 1.44
N ASP A 86 18.61 -7.77 2.34
CA ASP A 86 18.75 -7.99 3.77
C ASP A 86 18.47 -9.47 4.10
N ALA A 87 19.54 -10.22 4.38
CA ALA A 87 19.46 -11.66 4.60
C ALA A 87 18.67 -12.05 5.85
N GLU A 88 18.74 -11.24 6.92
CA GLU A 88 18.03 -11.53 8.17
C GLU A 88 16.52 -11.39 7.98
N ARG A 89 16.11 -10.28 7.36
CA ARG A 89 14.70 -10.05 7.02
C ARG A 89 14.18 -11.08 6.01
N LEU A 90 15.00 -11.42 5.01
CA LEU A 90 14.65 -12.44 4.02
C LEU A 90 14.41 -13.81 4.66
N GLU A 91 15.29 -14.24 5.56
CA GLU A 91 15.17 -15.54 6.24
C GLU A 91 13.91 -15.59 7.12
N LEU A 92 13.61 -14.51 7.84
CA LEU A 92 12.39 -14.39 8.63
C LEU A 92 11.15 -14.49 7.74
N THR A 93 11.09 -13.73 6.64
CA THR A 93 9.96 -13.80 5.71
C THR A 93 9.84 -15.18 5.09
N HIS A 94 10.95 -15.82 4.72
CA HIS A 94 10.94 -17.15 4.12
C HIS A 94 10.30 -18.18 5.05
N LYS A 95 10.69 -18.21 6.32
CA LYS A 95 10.05 -19.08 7.33
C LYS A 95 8.56 -18.78 7.49
N LEU A 96 8.19 -17.49 7.52
CA LEU A 96 6.79 -17.08 7.59
C LEU A 96 5.98 -17.59 6.39
N VAL A 97 6.50 -17.46 5.17
CA VAL A 97 5.82 -17.90 3.95
C VAL A 97 5.66 -19.42 3.92
N ILE A 98 6.71 -20.17 4.27
CA ILE A 98 6.62 -21.63 4.41
C ILE A 98 5.52 -21.98 5.42
N LYS A 99 5.47 -21.28 6.56
CA LYS A 99 4.44 -21.52 7.57
C LYS A 99 3.04 -21.20 7.09
N LEU A 100 2.86 -20.14 6.29
CA LEU A 100 1.57 -19.79 5.69
C LEU A 100 1.10 -20.86 4.72
N ILE A 101 1.99 -21.33 3.83
CA ILE A 101 1.69 -22.43 2.90
C ILE A 101 1.25 -23.67 3.69
N GLU A 102 1.92 -23.97 4.81
CA GLU A 102 1.55 -25.08 5.68
C GLU A 102 0.17 -24.93 6.33
N VAL A 103 -0.06 -23.80 6.99
CA VAL A 103 -1.30 -23.55 7.74
C VAL A 103 -2.51 -23.49 6.82
N MET A 104 -2.33 -23.04 5.57
CA MET A 104 -3.38 -22.97 4.56
C MET A 104 -3.57 -24.30 3.80
N GLY A 105 -2.82 -25.35 4.11
CA GLY A 105 -2.93 -26.66 3.46
C GLY A 105 -2.51 -26.66 1.99
N LYS A 106 -1.54 -25.82 1.61
CA LYS A 106 -1.12 -25.57 0.23
C LYS A 106 0.22 -26.21 -0.13
N GLN A 107 0.83 -27.02 0.74
CA GLN A 107 2.17 -27.61 0.53
C GLN A 107 2.27 -28.51 -0.72
N GLY A 108 1.16 -29.08 -1.19
CA GLY A 108 1.14 -29.92 -2.39
C GLY A 108 1.13 -29.16 -3.71
N SER A 109 0.79 -27.86 -3.69
CA SER A 109 0.65 -27.04 -4.89
C SER A 109 1.55 -25.81 -4.90
N TRP A 110 1.97 -25.32 -3.73
CA TRP A 110 2.77 -24.11 -3.59
C TRP A 110 4.12 -24.39 -2.93
N THR A 111 5.15 -23.73 -3.46
CA THR A 111 6.50 -23.74 -2.93
C THR A 111 6.99 -22.31 -2.72
N ALA A 112 8.01 -22.14 -1.89
CA ALA A 112 8.69 -20.86 -1.72
C ALA A 112 10.21 -21.04 -1.87
N SER A 113 10.84 -20.03 -2.45
CA SER A 113 12.30 -19.91 -2.56
C SER A 113 12.74 -18.55 -2.06
N ALA A 114 13.98 -18.43 -1.60
CA ALA A 114 14.54 -17.18 -1.11
C ALA A 114 15.94 -16.95 -1.70
N THR A 115 16.21 -15.76 -2.21
CA THR A 115 17.53 -15.40 -2.74
C THR A 115 17.81 -13.91 -2.66
N SER A 116 19.07 -13.52 -2.44
CA SER A 116 19.51 -12.13 -2.59
C SER A 116 19.80 -11.75 -4.05
N GLN A 117 19.81 -12.73 -4.95
CA GLN A 117 20.17 -12.53 -6.36
C GLN A 117 18.94 -12.42 -7.25
N ARG A 118 18.40 -11.19 -7.39
CA ARG A 118 17.16 -10.93 -8.16
C ARG A 118 17.17 -11.50 -9.58
N ARG A 119 18.32 -11.48 -10.28
CA ARG A 119 18.42 -12.00 -11.66
C ARG A 119 18.16 -13.50 -11.74
N GLN A 120 18.44 -14.25 -10.67
CA GLN A 120 18.16 -15.68 -10.60
C GLN A 120 16.66 -15.92 -10.40
N ALA A 121 16.04 -15.19 -9.47
CA ALA A 121 14.61 -15.28 -9.19
C ALA A 121 13.73 -14.92 -10.39
N LEU A 122 14.14 -13.92 -11.19
CA LEU A 122 13.39 -13.44 -12.35
C LEU A 122 13.32 -14.44 -13.53
N LYS A 123 14.17 -15.48 -13.55
CA LYS A 123 14.12 -16.50 -14.60
C LYS A 123 12.81 -17.28 -14.51
N GLY A 124 12.03 -17.21 -15.59
CA GLY A 124 10.73 -17.89 -15.69
C GLY A 124 9.63 -17.27 -14.81
N ALA A 125 9.81 -16.04 -14.34
CA ALA A 125 8.78 -15.35 -13.57
C ALA A 125 7.60 -14.95 -14.46
N ASP A 126 6.38 -15.25 -14.03
CA ASP A 126 5.15 -14.78 -14.66
C ASP A 126 4.76 -13.39 -14.16
N TYR A 127 4.99 -13.17 -12.87
CA TYR A 127 4.62 -11.94 -12.19
C TYR A 127 5.78 -11.44 -11.33
N LEU A 128 5.91 -10.12 -11.29
CA LEU A 128 6.86 -9.41 -10.45
C LEU A 128 6.10 -8.39 -9.59
N ILE A 129 6.15 -8.57 -8.28
CA ILE A 129 5.64 -7.61 -7.32
C ILE A 129 6.84 -6.88 -6.74
N ASN A 130 6.91 -5.56 -6.96
CA ASN A 130 8.00 -4.73 -6.51
C ASN A 130 7.60 -3.92 -5.28
N CYS A 131 8.18 -4.26 -4.13
CA CYS A 131 7.95 -3.61 -2.83
C CYS A 131 9.25 -3.10 -2.21
N ILE A 132 10.26 -2.81 -3.03
CA ILE A 132 11.55 -2.30 -2.53
C ILE A 132 11.39 -0.86 -2.01
N GLU A 133 12.12 -0.58 -0.95
CA GLU A 133 12.32 0.77 -0.43
C GLU A 133 13.82 1.09 -0.54
N VAL A 134 14.19 1.82 -1.57
CA VAL A 134 15.60 2.18 -1.82
C VAL A 134 16.06 3.13 -0.71
N SER A 135 17.23 2.87 -0.14
CA SER A 135 17.79 3.56 1.04
C SER A 135 17.06 3.27 2.37
N GLY A 136 15.97 2.49 2.34
CA GLY A 136 15.22 2.02 3.50
C GLY A 136 14.61 3.13 4.36
N THR A 137 14.06 2.72 5.50
CA THR A 137 13.26 3.60 6.38
C THR A 137 14.05 4.75 7.00
N LYS A 138 15.39 4.67 6.97
CA LYS A 138 16.26 5.78 7.38
C LYS A 138 16.13 6.98 6.45
N ALA A 139 15.93 6.76 5.14
CA ALA A 139 15.71 7.84 4.19
C ALA A 139 14.35 8.51 4.42
N VAL A 140 13.31 7.71 4.70
CA VAL A 140 11.97 8.21 5.04
C VAL A 140 12.01 9.20 6.20
N ARG A 141 12.89 8.99 7.19
CA ARG A 141 13.08 9.96 8.29
C ARG A 141 13.48 11.35 7.78
N PHE A 142 14.38 11.43 6.81
CA PHE A 142 14.82 12.72 6.24
C PHE A 142 13.71 13.40 5.43
N ASP A 143 12.85 12.62 4.78
CA ASP A 143 11.68 13.15 4.06
C ASP A 143 10.72 13.91 4.99
N TYR A 144 10.66 13.53 6.28
CA TYR A 144 9.91 14.27 7.30
C TYR A 144 10.71 15.39 7.96
N GLU A 145 11.95 15.10 8.36
CA GLU A 145 12.73 16.06 9.17
C GLU A 145 13.14 17.30 8.40
N ILE A 146 13.48 17.18 7.11
CA ILE A 146 13.95 18.31 6.31
C ILE A 146 12.83 19.34 6.14
N PRO A 147 11.62 18.99 5.67
CA PRO A 147 10.51 19.94 5.60
C PRO A 147 10.13 20.53 6.95
N LEU A 148 10.12 19.74 8.04
CA LEU A 148 9.78 20.24 9.38
C LEU A 148 10.74 21.33 9.86
N LYS A 149 12.05 21.13 9.66
CA LYS A 149 13.09 22.14 10.03
C LYS A 149 12.94 23.41 9.19
N MET A 150 12.62 23.29 7.90
CA MET A 150 12.43 24.44 7.02
C MET A 150 11.11 25.18 7.31
N ALA A 151 10.02 24.46 7.57
CA ALA A 151 8.73 25.03 7.94
C ALA A 151 8.79 25.78 9.28
N ALA A 152 9.52 25.25 10.26
CA ALA A 152 9.80 25.97 11.52
C ALA A 152 10.71 27.21 11.32
N GLY A 153 11.41 27.31 10.19
CA GLY A 153 12.28 28.43 9.82
C GLY A 153 11.59 29.54 9.02
N ILE A 154 10.38 29.33 8.47
CA ILE A 154 9.66 30.31 7.64
C ILE A 154 9.17 31.54 8.43
N GLY A 155 9.20 31.50 9.77
CA GLY A 155 9.02 32.70 10.62
C GLY A 155 10.30 33.51 10.87
N ARG A 156 11.46 33.03 10.40
CA ARG A 156 12.76 33.71 10.52
C ARG A 156 13.31 34.02 9.13
N THR A 157 12.61 34.83 8.36
CA THR A 157 13.32 35.67 7.40
C THR A 157 14.30 36.52 8.19
N PRO A 158 15.63 36.40 8.00
CA PRO A 158 16.50 37.49 8.39
C PRO A 158 16.09 38.63 7.46
N THR A 159 15.35 39.59 7.97
CA THR A 159 15.21 40.85 7.27
C THR A 159 16.63 41.38 7.14
N HIS A 160 17.21 41.31 5.95
CA HIS A 160 18.26 42.25 5.55
C HIS A 160 17.61 43.64 5.45
N SER A 161 17.12 44.15 6.59
CA SER A 161 16.66 45.51 6.74
C SER A 161 17.89 46.37 6.96
N ALA A 162 18.28 47.00 5.85
CA ALA A 162 18.75 48.38 5.74
C ALA A 162 19.98 48.79 6.58
N GLY A 163 20.99 49.27 5.88
CA GLY A 163 22.20 49.85 6.45
C GLY A 163 21.92 50.88 7.54
N LYS A 164 22.57 50.68 8.68
CA LYS A 164 22.79 51.74 9.65
C LYS A 164 24.02 52.51 9.19
N GLN A 165 23.80 53.71 8.68
CA GLN A 165 24.84 54.68 8.30
C GLN A 165 25.83 54.90 9.46
N PRO A 166 27.15 54.98 9.21
CA PRO A 166 28.11 55.42 10.21
C PRO A 166 28.19 56.94 10.20
N GLY A 167 27.72 57.59 11.27
CA GLY A 167 27.87 59.05 11.37
C GLY A 167 27.30 59.66 12.64
N SER A 168 28.14 59.79 13.67
CA SER A 168 28.31 61.04 14.44
C SER A 168 29.36 60.80 15.52
N GLY A 169 30.50 61.47 15.40
CA GLY A 169 31.59 61.40 16.37
C GLY A 169 31.28 62.06 17.71
N GLY A 170 32.03 61.65 18.72
CA GLY A 170 32.15 62.26 20.05
C GLY A 170 33.42 61.68 20.73
N PRO A 171 34.14 62.47 21.53
CA PRO A 171 35.59 62.53 21.48
C PRO A 171 36.31 61.42 22.23
N ARG A 172 37.53 61.13 21.76
CA ARG A 172 38.57 60.38 22.48
C ARG A 172 38.88 61.07 23.81
N VAL A 173 38.98 60.27 24.87
CA VAL A 173 39.83 60.56 26.01
C VAL A 173 40.63 59.30 26.30
N ASP A 174 41.93 59.38 26.01
CA ASP A 174 42.94 58.40 26.42
C ASP A 174 43.35 58.72 27.87
N ALA A 175 43.36 57.70 28.73
CA ALA A 175 44.20 57.58 29.93
C ALA A 175 44.26 56.11 30.36
#